data_AF-A0AAZ1X2X1-F1
#
_entry.id   AF-A0AAZ1X2X1-F1
#
_cell.length_a   1.000
_cell.length_b   1.000
_cell.length_c   1.000
_cell.angle_alpha   90.00
_cell.angle_beta   90.00
_cell.angle_gamma   90.00
#
_symmetry.space_group_name_H-M   'P 1'
#
loop_
_entity.id
_entity.type
_entity.pdbx_description
1 polymer ?
#
loop_
_entity_poly.entity_id
_entity_poly.type
_entity_poly.pdbx_seq_one_letter_code
_entity_poly.pdbx_strand_id
1 'polypeptide(L)'
;MEGERCSFFSWTYGHYFEFLSTKDFNINVCCTLCVGEKVLSTFKNTTSNLKKHLESQHSTVKLTERVPPSGPKQRAVTSAEGPTPPKQQKLEFGAKPVSDEELKKLVAQYIVEEMLSINTVDSPTFRAIIKKIPTSVNAELPHRTAFTSYLETEFTEMERNLKTALNEIDFVSTTADIWTANNRSYMGVTLHWISRTTLERHKVALACRQIHGRHTYDVIGTEIENIHSSYGLLNKVVATVTDTGSNFVKAFQEESTPKDDDVTFSDLSEILSAENESDGQLSLPPHRRCASHTINIICTHDVEKHLTTNAESRAVYRSSTAKCTALWTKSSRSTLASETVEEISKRKLLIPTSTRWNSCFDAVKRIAEIPMGELNTVCTKLGLKCFKDQEYQFLHEYCMAMKLTAALDILQGDCPYRTLLPTLEVLMQKTQAVKDALSRMTAGLPDAIVQAIQTRFAGVLDDKDALLAAASCPKFKLRWLRDAGRREQVKQLLTAECCTTAPLATNPASVPSATTSSSQGEMDFFTFEAEPEEETYSAEKEVMDYLMSGYDLQILHKFSSIKTIFLKYNTPTPSSLVLTPKRNRLSDRRFEKLLLMRYNH
;
A
#
# COMPACT_ATOMS: atom_id res chain seq x y z
N MET A 1 31.60 -6.45 -65.05
CA MET A 1 33.01 -6.14 -64.77
C MET A 1 33.04 -4.99 -63.78
N GLU A 2 32.91 -5.31 -62.50
CA GLU A 2 33.10 -4.39 -61.39
C GLU A 2 34.58 -4.51 -60.96
N GLY A 3 35.27 -3.39 -60.83
CA GLY A 3 36.72 -3.36 -60.62
C GLY A 3 37.14 -4.00 -59.29
N GLU A 4 38.00 -5.01 -59.36
CA GLU A 4 38.61 -5.65 -58.18
C GLU A 4 39.35 -4.61 -57.33
N ARG A 5 38.83 -4.31 -56.14
CA ARG A 5 39.47 -3.39 -55.18
C ARG A 5 40.77 -4.01 -54.65
N CYS A 6 41.90 -3.40 -55.00
CA CYS A 6 43.18 -3.72 -54.40
C CYS A 6 43.23 -3.19 -52.95
N SER A 7 43.39 -4.09 -51.99
CA SER A 7 43.41 -3.82 -50.54
C SER A 7 44.45 -2.79 -50.11
N PHE A 8 45.52 -2.64 -50.90
CA PHE A 8 46.61 -1.68 -50.67
C PHE A 8 46.12 -0.23 -50.65
N PHE A 9 45.24 0.18 -51.57
CA PHE A 9 44.82 1.58 -51.68
C PHE A 9 43.89 2.03 -50.54
N SER A 10 43.20 1.08 -49.88
CA SER A 10 42.36 1.33 -48.71
C SER A 10 43.08 1.11 -47.38
N TRP A 11 44.36 0.69 -47.42
CA TRP A 11 45.09 0.32 -46.20
C TRP A 11 45.63 1.55 -45.48
N THR A 12 45.43 1.61 -44.15
CA THR A 12 45.76 2.77 -43.30
C THR A 12 47.24 3.18 -43.35
N TYR A 13 48.14 2.23 -43.56
CA TYR A 13 49.58 2.47 -43.70
C TYR A 13 50.09 2.51 -45.15
N GLY A 14 49.19 2.45 -46.14
CA GLY A 14 49.57 2.42 -47.56
C GLY A 14 50.37 3.65 -48.01
N HIS A 15 50.25 4.78 -47.32
CA HIS A 15 50.96 6.03 -47.63
C HIS A 15 52.48 5.98 -47.38
N TYR A 16 53.01 4.96 -46.70
CA TYR A 16 54.46 4.72 -46.58
C TYR A 16 55.04 3.93 -47.76
N PHE A 17 54.21 3.64 -48.76
CA PHE A 17 54.59 2.88 -49.94
C PHE A 17 54.13 3.58 -51.21
N GLU A 18 55.01 3.65 -52.19
CA GLU A 18 54.68 4.13 -53.53
C GLU A 18 54.35 2.95 -54.45
N PHE A 19 53.20 3.01 -55.12
CA PHE A 19 52.81 1.96 -56.05
C PHE A 19 53.57 2.11 -57.37
N LEU A 20 54.22 1.02 -57.82
CA LEU A 20 55.02 1.04 -59.04
C LEU A 20 54.29 0.37 -60.21
N SER A 21 53.87 -0.89 -60.05
CA SER A 21 53.23 -1.65 -61.13
C SER A 21 52.41 -2.82 -60.61
N THR A 22 51.50 -3.32 -61.46
CA THR A 22 50.81 -4.60 -61.25
C THR A 22 51.33 -5.61 -62.26
N LYS A 23 51.71 -6.80 -61.78
CA LYS A 23 51.96 -7.98 -62.61
C LYS A 23 51.03 -9.09 -62.15
N ASP A 24 50.12 -9.50 -63.02
CA ASP A 24 49.10 -10.52 -62.77
C ASP A 24 48.27 -10.24 -61.51
N PHE A 25 48.39 -11.08 -60.49
CA PHE A 25 47.69 -10.99 -59.21
C PHE A 25 48.48 -10.26 -58.11
N ASN A 26 49.71 -9.83 -58.41
CA ASN A 26 50.60 -9.15 -57.48
C ASN A 26 50.80 -7.67 -57.83
N ILE A 27 51.00 -6.87 -56.80
CA ILE A 27 51.42 -5.47 -56.90
C ILE A 27 52.86 -5.35 -56.42
N ASN A 28 53.62 -4.48 -57.09
CA ASN A 28 54.97 -4.09 -56.68
C ASN A 28 54.91 -2.67 -56.14
N VAL A 29 55.41 -2.47 -54.92
CA VAL A 29 55.39 -1.19 -54.21
C VAL A 29 56.77 -0.90 -53.61
N CYS A 30 57.18 0.36 -53.59
CA CYS A 30 58.45 0.81 -53.01
C CYS A 30 58.22 1.40 -51.62
N CYS A 31 59.03 1.00 -50.63
CA CYS A 31 58.96 1.61 -49.29
C CYS A 31 59.66 2.97 -49.29
N THR A 32 58.95 4.03 -48.90
CA THR A 32 59.51 5.40 -48.87
C THR A 32 60.34 5.69 -47.63
N LEU A 33 60.34 4.79 -46.64
CA LEU A 33 61.09 4.92 -45.39
C LEU A 33 62.46 4.20 -45.41
N CYS A 34 62.70 3.35 -46.41
CA CYS A 34 63.99 2.66 -46.57
C CYS A 34 65.06 3.61 -47.10
N VAL A 35 66.28 3.49 -46.57
CA VAL A 35 67.45 4.16 -47.14
C VAL A 35 67.87 3.36 -48.39
N GLY A 36 67.34 3.75 -49.56
CA GLY A 36 67.48 3.07 -50.86
C GLY A 36 66.14 2.56 -51.42
N GLU A 37 66.05 2.34 -52.74
CA GLU A 37 64.81 1.88 -53.39
C GLU A 37 64.52 0.41 -53.05
N LYS A 38 63.78 0.17 -51.96
CA LYS A 38 63.35 -1.17 -51.56
C LYS A 38 61.97 -1.47 -52.14
N VAL A 39 61.95 -2.23 -53.23
CA VAL A 39 60.72 -2.73 -53.87
C VAL A 39 60.27 -4.06 -53.26
N LEU A 40 58.98 -4.15 -52.93
CA LEU A 40 58.31 -5.30 -52.33
C LEU A 40 57.14 -5.74 -53.21
N SER A 41 56.93 -7.06 -53.31
CA SER A 41 55.80 -7.65 -54.03
C SER A 41 54.79 -8.24 -53.05
N THR A 42 53.50 -7.94 -53.24
CA THR A 42 52.40 -8.51 -52.43
C THR A 42 51.16 -8.78 -53.29
N PHE A 43 50.33 -9.74 -52.89
CA PHE A 43 49.06 -10.02 -53.58
C PHE A 43 48.07 -8.85 -53.43
N LYS A 44 47.26 -8.59 -54.46
CA LYS A 44 46.30 -7.45 -54.52
C LYS A 44 45.36 -7.37 -53.31
N ASN A 45 45.01 -8.50 -52.69
CA ASN A 45 44.05 -8.58 -51.58
C ASN A 45 44.70 -8.68 -50.18
N THR A 46 46.04 -8.58 -50.05
CA THR A 46 46.72 -8.65 -48.76
C THR A 46 47.85 -7.63 -48.62
N THR A 47 47.97 -7.05 -47.43
CA THR A 47 49.03 -6.10 -47.05
C THR A 47 49.96 -6.65 -45.98
N SER A 48 49.84 -7.94 -45.64
CA SER A 48 50.54 -8.57 -44.52
C SER A 48 52.06 -8.50 -44.66
N ASN A 49 52.59 -8.69 -45.88
CA ASN A 49 54.03 -8.61 -46.14
C ASN A 49 54.57 -7.19 -45.97
N LEU A 50 53.78 -6.19 -46.34
CA LEU A 50 54.14 -4.78 -46.19
C LEU A 50 54.12 -4.35 -44.73
N LYS A 51 53.13 -4.82 -43.96
CA LYS A 51 53.04 -4.55 -42.51
C LYS A 51 54.24 -5.15 -41.76
N LYS A 52 54.57 -6.42 -42.05
CA LYS A 52 55.76 -7.07 -41.48
C LYS A 52 57.05 -6.35 -41.84
N HIS A 53 57.16 -5.83 -43.06
CA HIS A 53 58.31 -5.03 -43.46
C HIS A 53 58.43 -3.74 -42.61
N LEU A 54 57.34 -2.99 -42.43
CA LEU A 54 57.35 -1.79 -41.58
C LEU A 54 57.71 -2.11 -40.12
N GLU A 55 57.10 -3.15 -39.55
CA GLU A 55 57.35 -3.54 -38.15
C GLU A 55 58.78 -4.05 -37.91
N SER A 56 59.42 -4.65 -38.92
CA SER A 56 60.77 -5.22 -38.76
C SER A 56 61.88 -4.25 -39.12
N GLN A 57 61.77 -3.54 -40.25
CA GLN A 57 62.84 -2.66 -40.77
C GLN A 57 62.68 -1.21 -40.30
N HIS A 58 61.49 -0.82 -39.84
CA HIS A 58 61.17 0.53 -39.37
C HIS A 58 60.56 0.50 -37.96
N SER A 59 60.98 -0.45 -37.12
CA SER A 59 60.51 -0.62 -35.74
C SER A 59 60.74 0.62 -34.85
N THR A 60 61.75 1.43 -35.17
CA THR A 60 62.08 2.68 -34.47
C THR A 60 61.28 3.90 -34.95
N VAL A 61 60.57 3.78 -36.09
CA VAL A 61 59.73 4.85 -36.63
C VAL A 61 58.32 4.69 -36.09
N LYS A 62 57.78 5.72 -35.42
CA LYS A 62 56.38 5.73 -35.00
C LYS A 62 55.47 5.88 -36.23
N LEU A 63 54.95 4.75 -36.71
CA LEU A 63 54.03 4.71 -37.86
C LEU A 63 52.68 5.32 -37.49
N THR A 64 52.21 6.28 -38.27
CA THR A 64 50.90 6.92 -38.10
C THR A 64 49.90 6.35 -39.09
N GLU A 65 48.67 6.07 -38.66
CA GLU A 65 47.60 5.60 -39.57
C GLU A 65 46.94 6.77 -40.31
N ARG A 66 46.65 6.60 -41.60
CA ARG A 66 45.88 7.59 -42.37
C ARG A 66 44.39 7.45 -42.03
N VAL A 67 43.85 8.44 -41.32
CA VAL A 67 42.42 8.51 -40.94
C VAL A 67 41.60 9.00 -42.16
N PRO A 68 40.57 8.28 -42.63
CA PRO A 68 39.64 8.82 -43.61
C PRO A 68 38.75 9.90 -42.96
N PRO A 69 38.42 11.00 -43.67
CA PRO A 69 37.74 12.13 -43.06
C PRO A 69 36.25 11.84 -42.89
N SER A 70 35.83 11.43 -41.70
CA SER A 70 34.52 11.81 -41.12
C SER A 70 34.38 11.40 -39.66
N GLY A 71 34.47 12.41 -38.78
CA GLY A 71 33.60 12.56 -37.59
C GLY A 71 34.00 11.82 -36.30
N PRO A 72 34.02 12.49 -35.13
CA PRO A 72 34.94 12.15 -34.06
C PRO A 72 34.27 11.42 -32.88
N LYS A 73 34.99 10.46 -32.29
CA LYS A 73 34.88 10.18 -30.85
C LYS A 73 36.29 10.06 -30.27
N GLN A 74 36.78 11.19 -29.76
CA GLN A 74 37.86 11.18 -28.77
C GLN A 74 37.26 10.77 -27.42
N ARG A 75 37.93 9.85 -26.72
CA ARG A 75 38.30 10.16 -25.34
C ARG A 75 39.69 9.64 -25.03
N ALA A 76 40.42 10.54 -24.38
CA ALA A 76 41.81 10.50 -24.03
C ALA A 76 42.16 9.39 -23.03
N VAL A 77 43.47 9.17 -23.00
CA VAL A 77 44.29 8.23 -22.25
C VAL A 77 44.47 8.70 -20.80
N THR A 78 44.92 7.76 -19.96
CA THR A 78 45.64 7.92 -18.67
C THR A 78 44.75 8.26 -17.47
N SER A 79 44.92 7.68 -16.29
CA SER A 79 46.01 6.92 -15.68
C SER A 79 45.38 5.78 -14.86
N ALA A 80 46.09 4.76 -14.38
CA ALA A 80 46.93 4.98 -13.20
C ALA A 80 47.83 3.78 -12.80
N GLU A 81 49.07 3.97 -12.29
CA GLU A 81 49.35 4.48 -10.92
C GLU A 81 48.66 5.81 -10.56
N GLY A 82 47.88 5.76 -9.47
CA GLY A 82 46.55 6.39 -9.23
C GLY A 82 45.48 5.27 -9.28
N PRO A 83 44.13 5.47 -9.35
CA PRO A 83 43.23 4.32 -9.23
C PRO A 83 43.44 3.37 -10.42
N THR A 84 43.76 2.09 -10.17
CA THR A 84 43.77 0.93 -11.11
C THR A 84 43.17 1.28 -12.49
N PRO A 85 43.85 1.06 -13.64
CA PRO A 85 43.39 1.53 -14.96
C PRO A 85 41.89 1.24 -15.03
N PRO A 86 41.00 2.24 -15.24
CA PRO A 86 39.57 2.00 -15.13
C PRO A 86 39.34 0.84 -16.07
N LYS A 87 39.03 -0.35 -15.49
CA LYS A 87 38.79 -1.57 -16.27
C LYS A 87 37.93 -1.07 -17.39
N GLN A 88 38.46 -1.01 -18.61
CA GLN A 88 37.73 -0.44 -19.73
C GLN A 88 36.42 -1.20 -19.66
N GLN A 89 35.33 -0.52 -19.28
CA GLN A 89 34.10 -1.21 -18.96
C GLN A 89 33.81 -1.93 -20.25
N LYS A 90 33.99 -3.25 -20.23
CA LYS A 90 33.60 -4.10 -21.32
C LYS A 90 32.15 -3.73 -21.49
N LEU A 91 31.84 -3.02 -22.57
CA LEU A 91 30.47 -2.69 -22.89
C LEU A 91 29.89 -4.04 -23.26
N GLU A 92 29.37 -4.73 -22.24
CA GLU A 92 28.65 -5.98 -22.37
C GLU A 92 27.32 -5.62 -23.03
N PHE A 93 27.33 -5.63 -24.35
CA PHE A 93 26.12 -5.59 -25.16
C PHE A 93 25.35 -6.92 -25.11
N GLY A 94 25.86 -7.92 -24.39
CA GLY A 94 25.11 -9.11 -24.02
C GLY A 94 24.37 -8.88 -22.70
N ALA A 95 23.06 -9.10 -22.67
CA ALA A 95 22.35 -9.25 -21.41
C ALA A 95 23.10 -10.30 -20.57
N LYS A 96 23.47 -9.94 -19.35
CA LYS A 96 24.15 -10.88 -18.45
C LYS A 96 23.25 -12.11 -18.29
N PRO A 97 23.80 -13.34 -18.43
CA PRO A 97 23.02 -14.55 -18.18
C PRO A 97 22.40 -14.48 -16.79
N VAL A 98 21.12 -14.80 -16.68
CA VAL A 98 20.41 -14.83 -15.41
C VAL A 98 20.98 -15.99 -14.59
N SER A 99 21.27 -15.76 -13.31
CA SER A 99 21.69 -16.86 -12.44
C SER A 99 20.53 -17.81 -12.19
N ASP A 100 20.82 -19.07 -11.90
CA ASP A 100 19.78 -20.07 -11.64
C ASP A 100 18.89 -19.67 -10.45
N GLU A 101 19.49 -19.02 -9.46
CA GLU A 101 18.79 -18.53 -8.28
C GLU A 101 17.90 -17.33 -8.58
N GLU A 102 18.40 -16.40 -9.40
CA GLU A 102 17.60 -15.27 -9.87
C GLU A 102 16.42 -15.74 -10.74
N LEU A 103 16.62 -16.76 -11.57
CA LEU A 103 15.53 -17.34 -12.36
C LEU A 103 14.47 -18.00 -11.46
N LYS A 104 14.87 -18.76 -10.45
CA LYS A 104 13.92 -19.34 -9.47
C LYS A 104 13.15 -18.26 -8.75
N LYS A 105 13.83 -17.20 -8.30
CA LYS A 105 13.23 -16.06 -7.60
C LYS A 105 12.20 -15.35 -8.48
N LEU A 106 12.54 -15.04 -9.73
CA LEU A 106 11.62 -14.41 -10.68
C LEU A 106 10.39 -15.29 -10.97
N VAL A 107 10.59 -16.60 -11.13
CA VAL A 107 9.47 -17.54 -11.32
C VAL A 107 8.62 -17.67 -10.05
N ALA A 108 9.23 -17.64 -8.87
CA ALA A 108 8.53 -17.66 -7.59
C ALA A 108 7.70 -16.39 -7.42
N GLN A 109 8.28 -15.22 -7.70
CA GLN A 109 7.59 -13.94 -7.71
C GLN A 109 6.40 -13.96 -8.67
N TYR A 110 6.59 -14.45 -9.90
CA TYR A 110 5.48 -14.62 -10.86
C TYR A 110 4.36 -15.52 -10.31
N ILE A 111 4.71 -16.64 -9.68
CA ILE A 111 3.71 -17.55 -9.09
C ILE A 111 2.98 -16.91 -7.91
N VAL A 112 3.70 -16.18 -7.05
CA VAL A 112 3.15 -15.53 -5.85
C VAL A 112 2.28 -14.34 -6.22
N GLU A 113 2.78 -13.40 -7.02
CA GLU A 113 2.08 -12.17 -7.40
C GLU A 113 0.81 -12.46 -8.22
N GLU A 114 0.89 -13.41 -9.15
CA GLU A 114 -0.25 -13.83 -9.98
C GLU A 114 -1.11 -14.92 -9.31
N MET A 115 -0.77 -15.33 -8.08
CA MET A 115 -1.44 -16.41 -7.33
C MET A 115 -1.65 -17.66 -8.19
N LEU A 116 -0.59 -18.09 -8.88
CA LEU A 116 -0.60 -19.23 -9.79
C LEU A 116 -0.51 -20.57 -9.07
N SER A 117 -1.04 -21.60 -9.72
CA SER A 117 -0.79 -22.97 -9.25
C SER A 117 0.69 -23.29 -9.43
N ILE A 118 1.31 -23.94 -8.45
CA ILE A 118 2.70 -24.41 -8.57
C ILE A 118 2.84 -25.40 -9.74
N ASN A 119 1.74 -26.05 -10.18
CA ASN A 119 1.75 -26.88 -11.40
C ASN A 119 2.21 -26.11 -12.65
N THR A 120 2.19 -24.76 -12.64
CA THR A 120 2.77 -23.92 -13.70
C THR A 120 4.22 -24.27 -13.99
N VAL A 121 5.04 -24.60 -12.98
CA VAL A 121 6.47 -24.93 -13.21
C VAL A 121 6.68 -26.24 -13.96
N ASP A 122 5.67 -27.10 -14.03
CA ASP A 122 5.70 -28.35 -14.79
C ASP A 122 4.98 -28.24 -16.15
N SER A 123 4.33 -27.10 -16.43
CA SER A 123 3.66 -26.89 -17.71
C SER A 123 4.66 -26.95 -18.86
N PRO A 124 4.45 -27.81 -19.89
CA PRO A 124 5.39 -27.94 -21.00
C PRO A 124 5.64 -26.63 -21.76
N THR A 125 4.59 -25.83 -21.97
CA THR A 125 4.68 -24.54 -22.67
C THR A 125 5.41 -23.50 -21.82
N PHE A 126 5.17 -23.48 -20.50
CA PHE A 126 5.89 -22.60 -19.59
C PHE A 126 7.39 -22.94 -19.56
N ARG A 127 7.73 -24.23 -19.42
CA ARG A 127 9.12 -24.70 -19.49
C ARG A 127 9.78 -24.36 -20.82
N ALA A 128 9.07 -24.46 -21.94
CA ALA A 128 9.60 -24.07 -23.25
C ALA A 128 9.96 -22.57 -23.31
N ILE A 129 9.17 -21.70 -22.67
CA ILE A 129 9.46 -20.27 -22.53
C ILE A 129 10.70 -20.07 -21.65
N ILE A 130 10.73 -20.70 -20.47
CA ILE A 130 11.85 -20.56 -19.53
C ILE A 130 13.19 -21.03 -20.14
N LYS A 131 13.17 -22.11 -20.94
CA LYS A 131 14.34 -22.60 -21.70
C LYS A 131 14.91 -21.60 -22.71
N LYS A 132 14.16 -20.55 -23.10
CA LYS A 132 14.65 -19.49 -23.98
C LYS A 132 15.37 -18.37 -23.23
N ILE A 133 15.31 -18.35 -21.91
CA ILE A 133 16.01 -17.36 -21.08
C ILE A 133 17.49 -17.79 -20.97
N PRO A 134 18.46 -16.94 -21.36
CA PRO A 134 19.88 -17.25 -21.22
C PRO A 134 20.26 -17.34 -19.73
N THR A 135 20.61 -18.54 -19.25
CA THR A 135 21.09 -18.78 -17.88
C THR A 135 22.60 -19.00 -17.83
N SER A 136 23.25 -18.68 -16.71
CA SER A 136 24.70 -18.85 -16.54
C SER A 136 25.20 -20.30 -16.69
N VAL A 137 24.36 -21.31 -16.38
CA VAL A 137 24.76 -22.72 -16.37
C VAL A 137 23.68 -23.62 -17.02
N ASN A 138 23.16 -23.28 -18.21
CA ASN A 138 22.13 -24.08 -18.93
C ASN A 138 21.07 -24.71 -17.99
N ALA A 139 20.66 -23.97 -16.97
CA ALA A 139 20.01 -24.56 -15.82
C ALA A 139 18.51 -24.68 -16.10
N GLU A 140 17.96 -25.84 -15.79
CA GLU A 140 16.54 -26.06 -15.93
C GLU A 140 15.80 -25.66 -14.65
N LEU A 141 14.63 -25.04 -14.81
CA LEU A 141 13.74 -24.75 -13.69
C LEU A 141 13.40 -26.05 -12.94
N PRO A 142 13.53 -26.09 -11.60
CA PRO A 142 13.16 -27.25 -10.80
C PRO A 142 11.72 -27.69 -11.07
N HIS A 143 11.49 -29.00 -11.03
CA HIS A 143 10.13 -29.56 -11.08
C HIS A 143 9.35 -29.25 -9.82
N ARG A 144 8.02 -29.39 -9.89
CA ARG A 144 7.08 -28.97 -8.83
C ARG A 144 7.50 -29.35 -7.41
N THR A 145 7.96 -30.57 -7.15
CA THR A 145 8.33 -31.02 -5.80
C THR A 145 9.49 -30.20 -5.23
N ALA A 146 10.56 -30.04 -6.01
CA ALA A 146 11.72 -29.25 -5.61
C ALA A 146 11.37 -27.75 -5.51
N PHE A 147 10.58 -27.24 -6.46
CA PHE A 147 10.12 -25.85 -6.45
C PHE A 147 9.18 -25.54 -5.27
N THR A 148 8.37 -26.51 -4.84
CA THR A 148 7.54 -26.39 -3.64
C THR A 148 8.41 -26.23 -2.40
N SER A 149 9.46 -27.05 -2.27
CA SER A 149 10.40 -26.96 -1.14
C SER A 149 11.15 -25.62 -1.11
N TYR A 150 11.50 -25.10 -2.30
CA TYR A 150 12.06 -23.75 -2.44
C TYR A 150 11.09 -22.68 -1.93
N LEU A 151 9.83 -22.68 -2.39
CA LEU A 151 8.81 -21.73 -1.91
C LEU A 151 8.57 -21.84 -0.39
N GLU A 152 8.64 -23.03 0.19
CA GLU A 152 8.54 -23.20 1.64
C GLU A 152 9.72 -22.60 2.40
N THR A 153 10.92 -22.66 1.82
CA THR A 153 12.12 -22.01 2.36
C THR A 153 11.99 -20.49 2.30
N GLU A 154 11.60 -19.94 1.14
CA GLU A 154 11.34 -18.51 0.96
C GLU A 154 10.26 -17.99 1.91
N PHE A 155 9.17 -18.74 2.10
CA PHE A 155 8.13 -18.41 3.07
C PHE A 155 8.69 -18.34 4.50
N THR A 156 9.49 -19.33 4.90
CA THR A 156 10.09 -19.40 6.25
C THR A 156 11.05 -18.24 6.47
N GLU A 157 11.82 -17.86 5.45
CA GLU A 157 12.71 -16.70 5.52
C GLU A 157 11.93 -15.37 5.65
N MET A 158 10.86 -15.20 4.87
CA MET A 158 9.97 -14.04 4.98
C MET A 158 9.32 -13.96 6.37
N GLU A 159 8.83 -15.07 6.92
CA GLU A 159 8.29 -15.14 8.28
C GLU A 159 9.35 -14.78 9.35
N ARG A 160 10.57 -15.31 9.21
CA ARG A 160 11.69 -15.00 10.12
C ARG A 160 12.04 -13.52 10.07
N ASN A 161 12.19 -12.94 8.88
CA ASN A 161 12.50 -11.52 8.70
C ASN A 161 11.39 -10.63 9.28
N LEU A 162 10.13 -11.02 9.09
CA LEU A 162 8.99 -10.33 9.67
C LEU A 162 9.03 -10.35 11.21
N LYS A 163 9.26 -11.51 11.83
CA LYS A 163 9.40 -11.61 13.30
C LYS A 163 10.54 -10.74 13.84
N THR A 164 11.69 -10.72 13.16
CA THR A 164 12.82 -9.85 13.53
C THR A 164 12.42 -8.38 13.47
N ALA A 165 11.77 -7.93 12.40
CA ALA A 165 11.31 -6.54 12.27
C ALA A 165 10.28 -6.16 13.34
N LEU A 166 9.36 -7.08 13.67
CA LEU A 166 8.34 -6.87 14.71
C LEU A 166 8.92 -6.82 16.14
N ASN A 167 10.11 -7.38 16.38
CA ASN A 167 10.75 -7.30 17.69
C ASN A 167 11.17 -5.88 18.06
N GLU A 168 11.58 -5.06 17.09
CA GLU A 168 12.02 -3.67 17.29
C GLU A 168 10.86 -2.67 17.44
N ILE A 169 9.62 -3.11 17.18
CA ILE A 169 8.44 -2.26 17.20
C ILE A 169 7.76 -2.33 18.57
N ASP A 170 7.49 -1.17 19.17
CA ASP A 170 6.85 -1.06 20.48
C ASP A 170 5.33 -1.25 20.42
N PHE A 171 4.69 -0.64 19.42
CA PHE A 171 3.25 -0.57 19.29
C PHE A 171 2.80 -1.09 17.94
N VAL A 172 1.93 -2.12 17.97
CA VAL A 172 1.29 -2.66 16.78
C VAL A 172 -0.22 -2.68 16.97
N SER A 173 -0.97 -2.70 15.88
CA SER A 173 -2.41 -2.97 15.93
C SER A 173 -2.71 -4.07 14.94
N THR A 174 -3.78 -4.82 15.18
CA THR A 174 -4.24 -5.82 14.22
C THR A 174 -5.63 -5.49 13.72
N THR A 175 -5.93 -5.90 12.50
CA THR A 175 -7.28 -5.97 11.98
C THR A 175 -7.61 -7.43 11.76
N ALA A 176 -8.82 -7.85 12.13
CA ALA A 176 -9.32 -9.18 11.86
C ALA A 176 -10.64 -9.10 11.10
N ASP A 177 -10.79 -9.94 10.09
CA ASP A 177 -12.01 -10.03 9.30
C ASP A 177 -12.32 -11.49 8.98
N ILE A 178 -13.61 -11.83 8.98
CA ILE A 178 -14.09 -13.16 8.61
C ILE A 178 -15.05 -13.03 7.44
N TRP A 179 -14.71 -13.66 6.32
CA TRP A 179 -15.57 -13.70 5.16
C TRP A 179 -15.76 -15.13 4.68
N THR A 180 -16.86 -15.35 3.96
CA THR A 180 -17.14 -16.64 3.33
C THR A 180 -16.94 -16.51 1.82
N ALA A 181 -16.13 -17.40 1.25
CA ALA A 181 -15.89 -17.51 -0.18
C ALA A 181 -15.90 -18.98 -0.60
N ASN A 182 -16.67 -19.31 -1.65
CA ASN A 182 -16.81 -20.68 -2.17
C ASN A 182 -17.19 -21.71 -1.11
N ASN A 183 -18.18 -21.41 -0.26
CA ASN A 183 -18.64 -22.26 0.84
C ASN A 183 -17.55 -22.60 1.86
N ARG A 184 -16.51 -21.76 1.96
CA ARG A 184 -15.46 -21.84 2.98
C ARG A 184 -15.33 -20.49 3.66
N SER A 185 -15.02 -20.52 4.94
CA SER A 185 -14.87 -19.31 5.74
C SER A 185 -13.42 -19.11 6.10
N TYR A 186 -12.96 -17.87 5.97
CA TYR A 186 -11.57 -17.50 6.18
C TYR A 186 -11.48 -16.36 7.18
N MET A 187 -10.51 -16.44 8.08
CA MET A 187 -10.07 -15.37 8.96
C MET A 187 -8.82 -14.74 8.39
N GLY A 188 -8.91 -13.48 7.99
CA GLY A 188 -7.75 -12.66 7.67
C GLY A 188 -7.31 -11.87 8.89
N VAL A 189 -6.01 -11.86 9.18
CA VAL A 189 -5.43 -10.97 10.20
C VAL A 189 -4.30 -10.17 9.56
N THR A 190 -4.39 -8.84 9.66
CA THR A 190 -3.37 -7.90 9.17
C THR A 190 -2.83 -7.10 10.35
N LEU A 191 -1.53 -6.88 10.40
CA LEU A 191 -0.87 -6.06 11.39
C LEU A 191 -0.47 -4.71 10.79
N HIS A 192 -0.56 -3.66 11.59
CA HIS A 192 -0.16 -2.30 11.24
C HIS A 192 0.74 -1.72 12.31
N TRP A 193 1.71 -0.90 11.89
CA TRP A 193 2.55 -0.09 12.77
C TRP A 193 2.96 1.22 12.09
N ILE A 194 3.54 2.13 12.86
CA ILE A 194 4.13 3.36 12.34
C ILE A 194 5.63 3.33 12.63
N SER A 195 6.45 3.56 11.61
CA SER A 195 7.90 3.66 11.77
C SER A 195 8.26 4.85 12.65
N ARG A 196 9.06 4.61 13.70
CA ARG A 196 9.54 5.67 14.60
C ARG A 196 10.41 6.69 13.85
N THR A 197 11.10 6.28 12.79
CA THR A 197 12.06 7.14 12.07
C THR A 197 11.40 7.88 10.91
N THR A 198 10.61 7.20 10.08
CA THR A 198 10.01 7.82 8.89
C THR A 198 8.61 8.39 9.14
N LEU A 199 7.96 7.96 10.24
CA LEU A 199 6.53 8.22 10.54
C LEU A 199 5.58 7.65 9.49
N GLU A 200 6.09 6.78 8.61
CA GLU A 200 5.30 6.08 7.62
C GLU A 200 4.57 4.90 8.25
N ARG A 201 3.35 4.68 7.79
CA ARG A 201 2.52 3.56 8.21
C ARG A 201 2.90 2.35 7.36
N HIS A 202 3.14 1.23 8.02
CA HIS A 202 3.37 -0.05 7.37
C HIS A 202 2.25 -1.03 7.72
N LYS A 203 2.06 -2.02 6.85
CA LYS A 203 1.09 -3.09 7.05
C LYS A 203 1.61 -4.40 6.49
N VAL A 204 1.26 -5.50 7.15
CA VAL A 204 1.64 -6.86 6.77
C VAL A 204 0.49 -7.82 7.08
N ALA A 205 0.28 -8.82 6.24
CA ALA A 205 -0.64 -9.90 6.53
C ALA A 205 0.04 -10.91 7.48
N LEU A 206 -0.64 -11.25 8.58
CA LEU A 206 -0.20 -12.28 9.52
C LEU A 206 -0.83 -13.64 9.22
N ALA A 207 -2.09 -13.64 8.81
CA ALA A 207 -2.85 -14.87 8.64
C ALA A 207 -3.96 -14.73 7.59
N CYS A 208 -4.28 -15.84 6.94
CA CYS A 208 -5.48 -16.03 6.13
C CYS A 208 -5.93 -17.49 6.28
N ARG A 209 -6.44 -17.81 7.47
CA ARG A 209 -6.72 -19.17 7.91
C ARG A 209 -8.14 -19.57 7.60
N GLN A 210 -8.34 -20.81 7.16
CA GLN A 210 -9.68 -21.35 7.00
C GLN A 210 -10.25 -21.75 8.37
N ILE A 211 -11.36 -21.16 8.77
CA ILE A 211 -12.13 -21.60 9.95
C ILE A 211 -13.08 -22.72 9.52
N HIS A 212 -13.12 -23.80 10.30
CA HIS A 212 -14.02 -24.93 10.09
C HIS A 212 -15.14 -24.93 11.12
N GLY A 213 -16.34 -25.35 10.72
CA GLY A 213 -17.48 -25.49 11.64
C GLY A 213 -18.14 -24.16 11.98
N ARG A 214 -18.65 -24.04 13.22
CA ARG A 214 -19.33 -22.83 13.69
C ARG A 214 -18.29 -21.77 14.08
N HIS A 215 -18.52 -20.52 13.68
CA HIS A 215 -17.67 -19.39 14.06
C HIS A 215 -18.10 -18.83 15.42
N THR A 216 -18.07 -19.65 16.46
CA THR A 216 -18.39 -19.20 17.82
C THR A 216 -17.28 -18.28 18.34
N TYR A 217 -17.59 -17.52 19.38
CA TYR A 217 -16.71 -16.46 19.87
C TYR A 217 -15.41 -17.00 20.48
N ASP A 218 -15.49 -18.16 21.15
CA ASP A 218 -14.37 -18.95 21.68
C ASP A 218 -13.39 -19.34 20.56
N VAL A 219 -13.90 -19.95 19.48
CA VAL A 219 -13.09 -20.34 18.31
C VAL A 219 -12.39 -19.12 17.70
N ILE A 220 -13.09 -17.99 17.61
CA ILE A 220 -12.52 -16.75 17.07
C ILE A 220 -11.43 -16.20 18.00
N GLY A 221 -11.68 -16.15 19.30
CA GLY A 221 -10.72 -15.67 20.30
C GLY A 221 -9.45 -16.51 20.30
N THR A 222 -9.59 -17.84 20.38
CA THR A 222 -8.46 -18.77 20.38
C THR A 222 -7.62 -18.64 19.11
N GLU A 223 -8.26 -18.44 17.96
CA GLU A 223 -7.54 -18.29 16.69
C GLU A 223 -6.72 -16.98 16.65
N ILE A 224 -7.28 -15.87 17.15
CA ILE A 224 -6.58 -14.59 17.24
C ILE A 224 -5.39 -14.67 18.19
N GLU A 225 -5.58 -15.26 19.37
CA GLU A 225 -4.52 -15.44 20.37
C GLU A 225 -3.39 -16.34 19.84
N ASN A 226 -3.73 -17.43 19.15
CA ASN A 226 -2.77 -18.31 18.49
C ASN A 226 -1.94 -17.56 17.45
N ILE A 227 -2.58 -16.70 16.64
CA ILE A 227 -1.88 -15.87 15.65
C ILE A 227 -0.95 -14.89 16.37
N HIS A 228 -1.43 -14.14 17.35
CA HIS A 228 -0.61 -13.18 18.10
C HIS A 228 0.58 -13.84 18.79
N SER A 229 0.37 -14.99 19.43
CA SER A 229 1.41 -15.79 20.08
C SER A 229 2.48 -16.26 19.09
N SER A 230 2.08 -16.72 17.90
CA SER A 230 3.02 -17.21 16.88
C SER A 230 4.01 -16.15 16.37
N TYR A 231 3.67 -14.86 16.51
CA TYR A 231 4.50 -13.71 16.15
C TYR A 231 5.06 -12.94 17.37
N GLY A 232 4.84 -13.42 18.60
CA GLY A 232 5.35 -12.77 19.82
C GLY A 232 4.71 -11.41 20.14
N LEU A 233 3.41 -11.27 19.85
CA LEU A 233 2.72 -9.97 19.83
C LEU A 233 1.89 -9.65 21.09
N LEU A 234 1.66 -10.60 21.98
CA LEU A 234 0.65 -10.49 23.07
C LEU A 234 0.71 -9.17 23.85
N ASN A 235 1.90 -8.64 24.14
CA ASN A 235 2.07 -7.40 24.91
C ASN A 235 2.29 -6.13 24.07
N LYS A 236 2.25 -6.25 22.73
CA LYS A 236 2.53 -5.14 21.80
C LYS A 236 1.28 -4.63 21.08
N VAL A 237 0.21 -5.44 21.04
CA VAL A 237 -1.01 -5.08 20.33
C VAL A 237 -1.80 -4.06 21.14
N VAL A 238 -1.81 -2.80 20.66
CA VAL A 238 -2.56 -1.72 21.31
C VAL A 238 -4.07 -1.83 21.09
N ALA A 239 -4.47 -2.43 19.97
CA ALA A 239 -5.86 -2.72 19.66
C ALA A 239 -6.02 -3.74 18.52
N THR A 240 -7.12 -4.49 18.56
CA THR A 240 -7.60 -5.31 17.44
C THR A 240 -8.90 -4.74 16.89
N VAL A 241 -8.89 -4.41 15.59
CA VAL A 241 -10.03 -3.81 14.88
C VAL A 241 -10.77 -4.88 14.10
N THR A 242 -12.04 -5.10 14.39
CA THR A 242 -12.87 -6.09 13.68
C THR A 242 -14.15 -5.46 13.16
N ASP A 243 -14.92 -6.21 12.34
CA ASP A 243 -16.29 -5.80 12.06
C ASP A 243 -17.16 -5.82 13.33
N THR A 244 -18.41 -5.37 13.21
CA THR A 244 -19.36 -5.36 14.33
C THR A 244 -20.13 -6.68 14.46
N GLY A 245 -19.57 -7.78 13.96
CA GLY A 245 -20.15 -9.11 14.10
C GLY A 245 -20.27 -9.49 15.57
N SER A 246 -21.43 -10.01 15.96
CA SER A 246 -21.73 -10.35 17.37
C SER A 246 -20.73 -11.32 17.96
N ASN A 247 -20.20 -12.27 17.17
CA ASN A 247 -19.22 -13.24 17.65
C ASN A 247 -17.85 -12.61 17.93
N PHE A 248 -17.42 -11.61 17.14
CA PHE A 248 -16.23 -10.82 17.51
C PHE A 248 -16.49 -10.04 18.80
N VAL A 249 -17.60 -9.32 18.89
CA VAL A 249 -17.90 -8.52 20.08
C VAL A 249 -17.90 -9.38 21.34
N LYS A 250 -18.51 -10.57 21.29
CA LYS A 250 -18.49 -11.52 22.41
C LYS A 250 -17.08 -12.02 22.75
N ALA A 251 -16.28 -12.37 21.73
CA ALA A 251 -14.93 -12.89 21.93
C ALA A 251 -14.03 -11.92 22.72
N PHE A 252 -14.21 -10.62 22.51
CA PHE A 252 -13.46 -9.58 23.22
C PHE A 252 -14.17 -9.04 24.48
N GLN A 253 -15.42 -9.42 24.75
CA GLN A 253 -16.20 -8.93 25.89
C GLN A 253 -16.02 -9.78 27.16
N GLU A 254 -15.82 -11.10 27.03
CA GLU A 254 -15.63 -11.99 28.20
C GLU A 254 -14.36 -11.65 29.02
N GLU A 255 -13.48 -10.79 28.50
CA GLU A 255 -12.25 -10.38 29.16
C GLU A 255 -12.24 -8.92 29.63
N SER A 256 -13.03 -8.04 29.02
CA SER A 256 -13.25 -6.70 29.57
C SER A 256 -14.13 -6.85 30.80
N THR A 257 -13.55 -6.70 32.00
CA THR A 257 -14.26 -6.65 33.29
C THR A 257 -15.64 -6.00 33.14
N PRO A 258 -16.71 -6.57 33.74
CA PRO A 258 -18.06 -6.06 33.54
C PRO A 258 -18.10 -4.60 33.99
N LYS A 259 -18.23 -3.69 33.02
CA LYS A 259 -18.79 -2.38 33.32
C LYS A 259 -20.27 -2.63 33.54
N ASP A 260 -20.65 -2.49 34.80
CA ASP A 260 -22.00 -2.50 35.32
C ASP A 260 -22.87 -1.58 34.45
N ASP A 261 -23.56 -2.14 33.46
CA ASP A 261 -24.74 -1.58 32.80
C ASP A 261 -25.35 -2.64 31.85
N ASP A 262 -26.54 -3.11 32.22
CA ASP A 262 -27.48 -3.99 31.51
C ASP A 262 -27.39 -5.52 31.77
N VAL A 263 -28.04 -5.93 32.87
CA VAL A 263 -28.33 -7.33 33.19
C VAL A 263 -29.42 -7.84 32.24
N THR A 264 -29.03 -8.56 31.19
CA THR A 264 -29.94 -9.47 30.48
C THR A 264 -29.96 -10.81 31.22
N PHE A 265 -31.03 -11.05 31.98
CA PHE A 265 -31.28 -12.33 32.64
C PHE A 265 -31.27 -13.47 31.60
N SER A 266 -30.21 -14.28 31.61
CA SER A 266 -30.20 -15.61 31.01
C SER A 266 -30.19 -16.64 32.15
N ASP A 267 -30.91 -17.73 31.95
CA ASP A 267 -31.30 -18.73 32.95
C ASP A 267 -30.08 -19.31 33.70
N LEU A 268 -29.99 -19.05 35.01
CA LEU A 268 -28.91 -19.45 35.92
C LEU A 268 -28.71 -20.98 36.00
N SER A 269 -29.65 -21.76 35.46
CA SER A 269 -29.60 -23.22 35.45
C SER A 269 -28.63 -23.80 34.41
N GLU A 270 -28.34 -23.11 33.31
CA GLU A 270 -27.34 -23.57 32.32
C GLU A 270 -25.91 -23.33 32.79
N ILE A 271 -25.65 -22.23 33.52
CA ILE A 271 -24.31 -21.81 33.97
C ILE A 271 -23.74 -22.77 35.03
N LEU A 272 -24.58 -23.32 35.90
CA LEU A 272 -24.15 -24.23 36.97
C LEU A 272 -23.94 -25.69 36.50
N SER A 273 -24.18 -25.99 35.22
CA SER A 273 -24.01 -27.33 34.66
C SER A 273 -22.71 -27.53 33.87
N ALA A 274 -21.92 -26.46 33.71
CA ALA A 274 -20.63 -26.46 33.00
C ALA A 274 -19.44 -26.34 33.97
N GLU A 275 -19.46 -27.05 35.09
CA GLU A 275 -18.27 -27.20 35.94
C GLU A 275 -17.53 -28.49 35.56
N ASN A 276 -16.55 -28.37 34.65
CA ASN A 276 -15.27 -29.11 34.61
C ASN A 276 -14.70 -29.17 33.19
N GLU A 277 -14.15 -28.07 32.68
CA GLU A 277 -12.89 -28.10 31.93
C GLU A 277 -12.10 -26.84 32.31
N SER A 278 -10.80 -27.00 32.56
CA SER A 278 -9.90 -25.91 32.91
C SER A 278 -9.71 -24.98 31.72
N ASP A 279 -10.64 -24.06 31.50
CA ASP A 279 -10.53 -23.13 30.38
C ASP A 279 -9.47 -22.07 30.71
N GLY A 280 -8.39 -22.08 29.94
CA GLY A 280 -7.37 -21.05 30.00
C GLY A 280 -8.02 -19.72 29.68
N GLN A 281 -7.99 -18.78 30.62
CA GLN A 281 -8.49 -17.43 30.41
C GLN A 281 -7.72 -16.80 29.24
N LEU A 282 -8.36 -16.70 28.06
CA LEU A 282 -7.78 -16.05 26.89
C LEU A 282 -7.46 -14.61 27.22
N SER A 283 -6.26 -14.13 26.82
CA SER A 283 -5.93 -12.71 26.94
C SER A 283 -5.77 -12.02 25.59
N LEU A 284 -6.87 -11.45 25.12
CA LEU A 284 -7.01 -10.65 23.92
C LEU A 284 -6.78 -9.15 24.19
N PRO A 285 -6.12 -8.45 23.26
CA PRO A 285 -5.89 -7.02 23.37
C PRO A 285 -7.19 -6.21 23.21
N PRO A 286 -7.18 -4.90 23.58
CA PRO A 286 -8.36 -4.04 23.48
C PRO A 286 -9.06 -4.09 22.12
N HIS A 287 -10.39 -4.24 22.14
CA HIS A 287 -11.19 -4.34 20.93
C HIS A 287 -11.64 -2.98 20.40
N ARG A 288 -11.62 -2.83 19.07
CA ARG A 288 -12.20 -1.69 18.39
C ARG A 288 -13.12 -2.14 17.26
N ARG A 289 -14.28 -1.52 17.17
CA ARG A 289 -15.22 -1.74 16.08
C ARG A 289 -14.80 -0.98 14.83
N CYS A 290 -14.94 -1.61 13.68
CA CYS A 290 -14.73 -1.00 12.38
C CYS A 290 -15.70 0.18 12.20
N ALA A 291 -15.15 1.39 12.10
CA ALA A 291 -15.93 2.61 11.89
C ALA A 291 -16.60 2.60 10.52
N SER A 292 -15.89 2.14 9.50
CA SER A 292 -16.43 2.04 8.15
C SER A 292 -17.61 1.05 8.06
N HIS A 293 -17.55 -0.08 8.77
CA HIS A 293 -18.69 -1.01 8.86
C HIS A 293 -19.85 -0.36 9.63
N THR A 294 -19.54 0.34 10.71
CA THR A 294 -20.55 1.06 11.51
C THR A 294 -21.27 2.13 10.68
N ILE A 295 -20.56 2.91 9.86
CA ILE A 295 -21.18 3.89 8.96
C ILE A 295 -22.01 3.17 7.88
N ASN A 296 -21.54 2.04 7.34
CA ASN A 296 -22.33 1.25 6.40
C ASN A 296 -23.65 0.78 7.04
N ILE A 297 -23.65 0.38 8.31
CA ILE A 297 -24.87 0.05 9.05
C ILE A 297 -25.78 1.28 9.18
N ILE A 298 -25.24 2.47 9.46
CA ILE A 298 -26.06 3.71 9.48
C ILE A 298 -26.74 3.92 8.13
N CYS A 299 -26.00 3.78 7.03
CA CYS A 299 -26.53 3.95 5.68
C CYS A 299 -27.59 2.92 5.31
N THR A 300 -27.40 1.65 5.69
CA THR A 300 -28.24 0.54 5.25
C THR A 300 -29.42 0.26 6.18
N HIS A 301 -29.26 0.48 7.49
CA HIS A 301 -30.28 0.17 8.48
C HIS A 301 -30.98 1.42 9.00
N ASP A 302 -30.25 2.39 9.55
CA ASP A 302 -30.88 3.50 10.27
C ASP A 302 -31.54 4.51 9.33
N VAL A 303 -30.88 4.83 8.21
CA VAL A 303 -31.44 5.66 7.14
C VAL A 303 -32.67 4.99 6.52
N GLU A 304 -32.59 3.69 6.21
CA GLU A 304 -33.73 2.94 5.67
C GLU A 304 -34.90 2.90 6.67
N LYS A 305 -34.63 2.62 7.94
CA LYS A 305 -35.62 2.63 9.02
C LYS A 305 -36.30 4.01 9.13
N HIS A 306 -35.54 5.09 9.07
CA HIS A 306 -36.10 6.45 9.09
C HIS A 306 -37.00 6.69 7.88
N LEU A 307 -36.50 6.43 6.67
CA LEU A 307 -37.22 6.68 5.42
C LEU A 307 -38.49 5.85 5.27
N THR A 308 -38.50 4.64 5.83
CA THR A 308 -39.67 3.74 5.83
C THR A 308 -40.65 4.04 6.95
N THR A 309 -40.21 4.60 8.09
CA THR A 309 -41.09 4.93 9.22
C THR A 309 -41.74 6.30 9.06
N ASN A 310 -41.03 7.29 8.50
CA ASN A 310 -41.56 8.63 8.29
C ASN A 310 -42.69 8.65 7.24
N ALA A 311 -43.87 9.12 7.62
CA ALA A 311 -45.06 9.15 6.78
C ALA A 311 -44.87 10.01 5.50
N GLU A 312 -44.07 11.07 5.58
CA GLU A 312 -43.86 12.01 4.48
C GLU A 312 -42.91 11.46 3.42
N SER A 313 -41.92 10.64 3.79
CA SER A 313 -40.94 10.05 2.87
C SER A 313 -41.32 8.65 2.40
N ARG A 314 -42.06 7.86 3.19
CA ARG A 314 -42.25 6.41 2.99
C ARG A 314 -42.74 6.05 1.59
N ALA A 315 -43.78 6.72 1.09
CA ALA A 315 -44.37 6.40 -0.21
C ALA A 315 -43.41 6.73 -1.35
N VAL A 316 -42.77 7.91 -1.29
CA VAL A 316 -41.82 8.37 -2.31
C VAL A 316 -40.56 7.50 -2.30
N TYR A 317 -39.99 7.21 -1.13
CA TYR A 317 -38.84 6.32 -0.97
C TYR A 317 -39.10 4.94 -1.59
N ARG A 318 -40.21 4.29 -1.22
CA ARG A 318 -40.57 2.96 -1.77
C ARG A 318 -40.72 3.00 -3.29
N SER A 319 -41.37 4.04 -3.82
CA SER A 319 -41.57 4.18 -5.27
C SER A 319 -40.25 4.44 -6.00
N SER A 320 -39.43 5.37 -5.53
CA SER A 320 -38.12 5.70 -6.11
C SER A 320 -37.19 4.49 -6.09
N THR A 321 -37.06 3.81 -4.95
CA THR A 321 -36.21 2.62 -4.79
C THR A 321 -36.66 1.47 -5.69
N ALA A 322 -37.97 1.25 -5.82
CA ALA A 322 -38.51 0.22 -6.73
C ALA A 322 -38.18 0.53 -8.20
N LYS A 323 -38.26 1.80 -8.62
CA LYS A 323 -37.94 2.21 -10.00
C LYS A 323 -36.44 2.11 -10.29
N CYS A 324 -35.59 2.58 -9.36
CA CYS A 324 -34.14 2.39 -9.47
C CYS A 324 -33.77 0.90 -9.58
N THR A 325 -34.36 0.07 -8.71
CA THR A 325 -34.13 -1.39 -8.72
C THR A 325 -34.57 -2.03 -10.03
N ALA A 326 -35.74 -1.66 -10.55
CA ALA A 326 -36.24 -2.17 -11.83
C ALA A 326 -35.30 -1.78 -12.98
N LEU A 327 -34.79 -0.54 -12.98
CA LEU A 327 -33.85 -0.06 -13.99
C LEU A 327 -32.50 -0.80 -13.93
N TRP A 328 -31.90 -0.95 -12.75
CA TRP A 328 -30.66 -1.72 -12.57
C TRP A 328 -30.84 -3.18 -12.95
N THR A 329 -31.95 -3.80 -12.57
CA THR A 329 -32.24 -5.21 -12.88
C THR A 329 -32.40 -5.42 -14.38
N LYS A 330 -33.10 -4.50 -15.08
CA LYS A 330 -33.30 -4.60 -16.53
C LYS A 330 -31.98 -4.40 -17.28
N SER A 331 -31.20 -3.39 -16.90
CA SER A 331 -29.92 -3.07 -17.52
C SER A 331 -28.85 -4.13 -17.27
N SER A 332 -28.82 -4.76 -16.10
CA SER A 332 -27.86 -5.82 -15.76
C SER A 332 -28.13 -7.15 -16.48
N ARG A 333 -29.38 -7.42 -16.86
CA ARG A 333 -29.81 -8.69 -17.46
C ARG A 333 -29.96 -8.65 -18.99
N SER A 334 -29.76 -7.50 -19.62
CA SER A 334 -29.92 -7.33 -21.06
C SER A 334 -28.88 -6.36 -21.62
N THR A 335 -28.05 -6.86 -22.54
CA THR A 335 -27.06 -6.05 -23.27
C THR A 335 -27.74 -4.92 -24.04
N LEU A 336 -28.81 -5.23 -24.76
CA LEU A 336 -29.63 -4.23 -25.47
C LEU A 336 -30.18 -3.14 -24.55
N ALA A 337 -30.65 -3.52 -23.35
CA ALA A 337 -31.11 -2.54 -22.37
C ALA A 337 -29.96 -1.67 -21.85
N SER A 338 -28.78 -2.26 -21.59
CA SER A 338 -27.58 -1.50 -21.20
C SER A 338 -27.14 -0.53 -22.29
N GLU A 339 -27.10 -0.96 -23.55
CA GLU A 339 -26.75 -0.13 -24.71
C GLU A 339 -27.75 1.00 -24.89
N THR A 340 -29.06 0.74 -24.72
CA THR A 340 -30.11 1.77 -24.79
C THR A 340 -29.90 2.85 -23.73
N VAL A 341 -29.51 2.47 -22.51
CA VAL A 341 -29.23 3.45 -21.45
C VAL A 341 -27.99 4.28 -21.81
N GLU A 342 -26.93 3.62 -22.29
CA GLU A 342 -25.69 4.29 -22.68
C GLU A 342 -25.87 5.22 -23.87
N GLU A 343 -26.66 4.84 -24.88
CA GLU A 343 -26.97 5.66 -26.05
C GLU A 343 -27.70 6.95 -25.66
N ILE A 344 -28.70 6.86 -24.78
CA ILE A 344 -29.57 7.99 -24.43
C ILE A 344 -28.92 8.89 -23.39
N SER A 345 -28.39 8.31 -22.30
CA SER A 345 -27.84 9.06 -21.17
C SER A 345 -26.35 9.35 -21.30
N LYS A 346 -25.67 8.79 -22.32
CA LYS A 346 -24.21 8.83 -22.51
C LYS A 346 -23.43 8.31 -21.31
N ARG A 347 -24.08 7.47 -20.50
CA ARG A 347 -23.58 6.98 -19.20
C ARG A 347 -23.91 5.51 -19.05
N LYS A 348 -22.99 4.76 -18.47
CA LYS A 348 -23.26 3.41 -17.99
C LYS A 348 -23.83 3.45 -16.57
N LEU A 349 -24.86 2.66 -16.31
CA LEU A 349 -25.39 2.51 -14.95
C LEU A 349 -24.41 1.73 -14.07
N LEU A 350 -24.32 2.15 -12.82
CA LEU A 350 -23.67 1.37 -11.77
C LEU A 350 -24.72 0.46 -11.15
N ILE A 351 -24.35 -0.81 -10.93
CA ILE A 351 -25.21 -1.78 -10.28
C ILE A 351 -24.80 -1.85 -8.81
N PRO A 352 -25.74 -1.71 -7.85
CA PRO A 352 -25.44 -1.87 -6.43
C PRO A 352 -24.83 -3.25 -6.14
N THR A 353 -23.77 -3.28 -5.34
CA THR A 353 -23.14 -4.50 -4.84
C THR A 353 -23.06 -4.45 -3.31
N SER A 354 -23.28 -5.58 -2.64
CA SER A 354 -23.19 -5.68 -1.18
C SER A 354 -21.75 -5.66 -0.66
N THR A 355 -20.78 -6.01 -1.52
CA THR A 355 -19.36 -6.12 -1.16
C THR A 355 -18.63 -4.77 -1.11
N ARG A 356 -19.23 -3.69 -1.64
CA ARG A 356 -18.67 -2.33 -1.57
C ARG A 356 -19.70 -1.38 -0.97
N TRP A 357 -19.44 -0.91 0.25
CA TRP A 357 -20.41 -0.16 1.07
C TRP A 357 -20.96 1.12 0.39
N ASN A 358 -20.17 1.81 -0.44
CA ASN A 358 -20.65 3.00 -1.18
C ASN A 358 -21.45 2.68 -2.46
N SER A 359 -21.50 1.42 -2.89
CA SER A 359 -22.00 1.03 -4.21
C SER A 359 -23.47 1.37 -4.45
N CYS A 360 -24.33 1.25 -3.42
CA CYS A 360 -25.75 1.59 -3.55
C CYS A 360 -25.93 3.10 -3.77
N PHE A 361 -25.25 3.93 -2.99
CA PHE A 361 -25.29 5.38 -3.14
C PHE A 361 -24.74 5.81 -4.50
N ASP A 362 -23.60 5.27 -4.94
CA ASP A 362 -23.01 5.59 -6.25
C ASP A 362 -23.98 5.26 -7.39
N ALA A 363 -24.71 4.14 -7.28
CA ALA A 363 -25.73 3.75 -8.25
C ALA A 363 -26.95 4.69 -8.25
N VAL A 364 -27.40 5.13 -7.08
CA VAL A 364 -28.48 6.13 -6.96
C VAL A 364 -28.05 7.47 -7.53
N LYS A 365 -26.87 7.95 -7.14
CA LYS A 365 -26.27 9.20 -7.64
C LYS A 365 -26.12 9.16 -9.16
N ARG A 366 -25.70 8.03 -9.73
CA ARG A 366 -25.60 7.85 -11.18
C ARG A 366 -26.94 8.02 -11.89
N ILE A 367 -28.05 7.59 -11.29
CA ILE A 367 -29.40 7.82 -11.83
C ILE A 367 -29.81 9.29 -11.66
N ALA A 368 -29.56 9.89 -10.49
CA ALA A 368 -29.92 11.28 -10.21
C ALA A 368 -29.20 12.28 -11.13
N GLU A 369 -28.00 11.96 -11.60
CA GLU A 369 -27.24 12.77 -12.56
C GLU A 369 -27.79 12.73 -13.99
N ILE A 370 -28.72 11.81 -14.31
CA ILE A 370 -29.35 11.74 -15.64
C ILE A 370 -30.49 12.76 -15.68
N PRO A 371 -30.53 13.69 -16.66
CA PRO A 371 -31.64 14.61 -16.81
C PRO A 371 -32.99 13.88 -16.87
N MET A 372 -34.00 14.39 -16.16
CA MET A 372 -35.32 13.76 -16.04
C MET A 372 -35.93 13.33 -17.39
N GLY A 373 -35.81 14.18 -18.42
CA GLY A 373 -36.34 13.88 -19.76
C GLY A 373 -35.67 12.66 -20.40
N GLU A 374 -34.35 12.54 -20.28
CA GLU A 374 -33.58 11.39 -20.74
C GLU A 374 -33.92 10.13 -19.93
N LEU A 375 -33.98 10.27 -18.60
CA LEU A 375 -34.31 9.16 -17.69
C LEU A 375 -35.69 8.56 -17.98
N ASN A 376 -36.69 9.40 -18.25
CA ASN A 376 -38.02 8.93 -18.61
C ASN A 376 -38.11 8.39 -20.03
N THR A 377 -37.28 8.90 -20.95
CA THR A 377 -37.13 8.31 -22.31
C THR A 377 -36.55 6.90 -22.22
N VAL A 378 -35.52 6.70 -21.40
CA VAL A 378 -34.95 5.37 -21.09
C VAL A 378 -36.03 4.45 -20.51
N CYS A 379 -36.77 4.91 -19.48
CA CYS A 379 -37.82 4.09 -18.86
C CYS A 379 -38.87 3.65 -19.89
N THR A 380 -39.30 4.56 -20.77
CA THR A 380 -40.29 4.27 -21.81
C THR A 380 -39.78 3.22 -22.80
N LYS A 381 -38.56 3.39 -23.34
CA LYS A 381 -37.97 2.41 -24.27
C LYS A 381 -37.77 1.03 -23.63
N LEU A 382 -37.50 0.98 -22.33
CA LEU A 382 -37.29 -0.27 -21.59
C LEU A 382 -38.59 -0.90 -21.05
N GLY A 383 -39.75 -0.26 -21.26
CA GLY A 383 -41.04 -0.72 -20.74
C GLY A 383 -41.17 -0.61 -19.22
N LEU A 384 -40.46 0.34 -18.60
CA LEU A 384 -40.45 0.61 -17.16
C LEU A 384 -41.33 1.82 -16.82
N LYS A 385 -41.80 1.89 -15.57
CA LYS A 385 -42.55 3.04 -15.08
C LYS A 385 -41.64 4.27 -14.98
N CYS A 386 -42.02 5.37 -15.63
CA CYS A 386 -41.32 6.66 -15.57
C CYS A 386 -41.27 7.24 -14.15
N PHE A 387 -40.22 8.00 -13.85
CA PHE A 387 -40.06 8.75 -12.61
C PHE A 387 -40.96 9.99 -12.60
N LYS A 388 -41.55 10.26 -11.44
CA LYS A 388 -42.34 11.47 -11.14
C LYS A 388 -41.42 12.56 -10.58
N ASP A 389 -41.84 13.81 -10.67
CA ASP A 389 -41.06 14.95 -10.15
C ASP A 389 -40.69 14.80 -8.67
N GLN A 390 -41.63 14.34 -7.84
CA GLN A 390 -41.39 14.07 -6.42
C GLN A 390 -40.32 12.98 -6.18
N GLU A 391 -40.29 11.94 -7.01
CA GLU A 391 -39.32 10.86 -6.87
C GLU A 391 -37.94 11.30 -7.32
N TYR A 392 -37.86 12.06 -8.42
CA TYR A 392 -36.61 12.63 -8.91
C TYR A 392 -36.03 13.66 -7.94
N GLN A 393 -36.87 14.55 -7.40
CA GLN A 393 -36.50 15.47 -6.33
C GLN A 393 -35.98 14.71 -5.11
N PHE A 394 -36.67 13.64 -4.69
CA PHE A 394 -36.22 12.79 -3.59
C PHE A 394 -34.82 12.20 -3.83
N LEU A 395 -34.52 11.70 -5.05
CA LEU A 395 -33.20 11.15 -5.36
C LEU A 395 -32.08 12.20 -5.22
N HIS A 396 -32.33 13.44 -5.65
CA HIS A 396 -31.40 14.55 -5.49
C HIS A 396 -31.20 14.92 -4.02
N GLU A 397 -32.29 15.09 -3.27
CA GLU A 397 -32.26 15.41 -1.84
C GLU A 397 -31.57 14.30 -1.02
N TYR A 398 -31.86 13.03 -1.34
CA TYR A 398 -31.17 11.88 -0.76
C TYR A 398 -29.66 11.93 -1.02
N CYS A 399 -29.24 12.24 -2.25
CA CYS A 399 -27.83 12.38 -2.59
C CYS A 399 -27.16 13.56 -1.88
N MET A 400 -27.90 14.65 -1.62
CA MET A 400 -27.41 15.79 -0.86
C MET A 400 -27.21 15.45 0.62
N ALA A 401 -28.18 14.77 1.23
CA ALA A 401 -28.19 14.41 2.65
C ALA A 401 -27.20 13.28 3.01
N MET A 402 -26.97 12.34 2.10
CA MET A 402 -26.10 11.17 2.32
C MET A 402 -24.60 11.50 2.24
N LYS A 403 -24.12 12.47 3.03
CA LYS A 403 -22.70 12.81 3.18
C LYS A 403 -21.86 11.69 3.81
N LEU A 404 -22.51 10.67 4.37
CA LEU A 404 -21.91 9.46 4.94
C LEU A 404 -20.96 8.76 3.97
N THR A 405 -21.22 8.82 2.66
CA THR A 405 -20.37 8.17 1.65
C THR A 405 -19.01 8.81 1.50
N ALA A 406 -18.91 10.14 1.66
CA ALA A 406 -17.62 10.81 1.70
C ALA A 406 -16.81 10.41 2.94
N ALA A 407 -17.46 10.20 4.09
CA ALA A 407 -16.80 9.68 5.28
C ALA A 407 -16.38 8.22 5.10
N LEU A 408 -17.21 7.38 4.47
CA LEU A 408 -16.85 6.01 4.10
C LEU A 408 -15.64 5.97 3.17
N ASP A 409 -15.58 6.79 2.12
CA ASP A 409 -14.43 6.85 1.22
C ASP A 409 -13.14 7.23 1.96
N ILE A 410 -13.22 8.15 2.93
CA ILE A 410 -12.08 8.54 3.77
C ILE A 410 -11.65 7.37 4.67
N LEU A 411 -12.58 6.71 5.34
CA LEU A 411 -12.28 5.73 6.39
C LEU A 411 -12.00 4.32 5.84
N GLN A 412 -12.50 3.98 4.65
CA GLN A 412 -12.20 2.73 3.95
C GLN A 412 -10.84 2.74 3.25
N GLY A 413 -10.25 3.92 3.02
CA GLY A 413 -8.88 4.04 2.54
C GLY A 413 -7.86 3.56 3.58
N ASP A 414 -6.57 3.61 3.24
CA ASP A 414 -5.47 3.39 4.19
C ASP A 414 -5.34 4.60 5.14
N CYS A 415 -6.38 4.78 5.94
CA CYS A 415 -6.61 5.96 6.74
C CYS A 415 -6.18 5.68 8.18
N PRO A 416 -5.42 6.58 8.81
CA PRO A 416 -4.96 6.40 10.18
C PRO A 416 -6.04 6.80 11.19
N TYR A 417 -6.00 6.19 12.39
CA TYR A 417 -7.04 6.39 13.40
C TYR A 417 -7.31 7.87 13.77
N ARG A 418 -6.29 8.76 13.75
CA ARG A 418 -6.44 10.23 13.91
C ARG A 418 -7.52 10.88 13.06
N THR A 419 -7.87 10.32 11.91
CA THR A 419 -8.87 10.93 11.02
C THR A 419 -10.29 10.62 11.47
N LEU A 420 -10.51 9.63 12.34
CA LEU A 420 -11.83 9.15 12.72
C LEU A 420 -12.70 10.25 13.35
N LEU A 421 -12.30 10.79 14.50
CA LEU A 421 -13.07 11.83 15.18
C LEU A 421 -13.23 13.11 14.37
N PRO A 422 -12.18 13.67 13.73
CA PRO A 422 -12.35 14.80 12.83
C PRO A 422 -13.33 14.53 11.69
N THR A 423 -13.33 13.31 11.14
CA THR A 423 -14.26 12.93 10.06
C THR A 423 -15.69 12.86 10.57
N LEU A 424 -15.94 12.24 11.72
CA LEU A 424 -17.28 12.17 12.33
C LEU A 424 -17.81 13.57 12.68
N GLU A 425 -16.98 14.41 13.28
CA GLU A 425 -17.34 15.78 13.66
C GLU A 425 -17.71 16.64 12.43
N VAL A 426 -16.86 16.61 11.39
CA VAL A 426 -17.13 17.33 10.13
C VAL A 426 -18.32 16.74 9.39
N LEU A 427 -18.52 15.43 9.43
CA LEU A 427 -19.66 14.75 8.83
C LEU A 427 -20.97 15.22 9.48
N MET A 428 -21.07 15.19 10.81
CA MET A 428 -22.27 15.64 11.53
C MET A 428 -22.59 17.10 11.18
N GLN A 429 -21.57 17.97 11.17
CA GLN A 429 -21.74 19.38 10.81
C GLN A 429 -22.22 19.56 9.37
N LYS A 430 -21.58 18.89 8.39
CA LYS A 430 -21.96 19.00 6.97
C LYS A 430 -23.32 18.41 6.67
N THR A 431 -23.69 17.33 7.35
CA THR A 431 -25.03 16.74 7.25
C THR A 431 -26.07 17.71 7.80
N GLN A 432 -25.81 18.34 8.96
CA GLN A 432 -26.75 19.32 9.51
C GLN A 432 -26.90 20.56 8.63
N ALA A 433 -25.81 21.02 8.01
CA ALA A 433 -25.79 22.22 7.18
C ALA A 433 -26.65 22.13 5.90
N VAL A 434 -27.00 20.91 5.44
CA VAL A 434 -27.89 20.77 4.27
C VAL A 434 -29.37 20.79 4.63
N LYS A 435 -29.72 20.74 5.92
CA LYS A 435 -31.10 20.60 6.39
C LYS A 435 -32.06 21.64 5.82
N ASP A 436 -31.65 22.91 5.81
CA ASP A 436 -32.51 24.02 5.35
C ASP A 436 -32.73 24.03 3.83
N ALA A 437 -31.90 23.29 3.08
CA ALA A 437 -32.04 23.14 1.63
C ALA A 437 -32.93 21.94 1.23
N LEU A 438 -33.35 21.12 2.20
CA LEU A 438 -34.17 19.93 1.96
C LEU A 438 -35.65 20.27 2.02
N SER A 439 -36.44 19.58 1.20
CA SER A 439 -37.89 19.68 1.30
C SER A 439 -38.42 18.92 2.51
N ARG A 440 -39.70 19.15 2.81
CA ARG A 440 -40.39 18.50 3.93
C ARG A 440 -40.23 16.97 3.95
N MET A 441 -40.19 16.31 2.78
CA MET A 441 -40.02 14.85 2.72
C MET A 441 -38.67 14.34 3.23
N THR A 442 -37.61 15.15 3.22
CA THR A 442 -36.26 14.72 3.64
C THR A 442 -35.67 15.59 4.75
N ALA A 443 -36.35 16.63 5.21
CA ALA A 443 -35.87 17.55 6.25
C ALA A 443 -35.49 16.86 7.58
N GLY A 444 -36.13 15.73 7.92
CA GLY A 444 -35.80 14.94 9.11
C GLY A 444 -34.62 13.97 8.94
N LEU A 445 -34.16 13.75 7.71
CA LEU A 445 -33.09 12.79 7.42
C LEU A 445 -31.72 13.22 7.99
N PRO A 446 -31.29 14.50 7.89
CA PRO A 446 -30.06 14.96 8.53
C PRO A 446 -30.01 14.69 10.04
N ASP A 447 -31.09 15.03 10.77
CA ASP A 447 -31.16 14.83 12.22
C ASP A 447 -31.07 13.33 12.56
N ALA A 448 -31.77 12.48 11.80
CA ALA A 448 -31.72 11.03 11.97
C ALA A 448 -30.31 10.45 11.74
N ILE A 449 -29.58 10.95 10.74
CA ILE A 449 -28.19 10.56 10.47
C ILE A 449 -27.29 10.98 11.63
N VAL A 450 -27.39 12.23 12.09
CA VAL A 450 -26.58 12.74 13.21
C VAL A 450 -26.86 11.94 14.48
N GLN A 451 -28.13 11.68 14.80
CA GLN A 451 -28.51 10.87 15.94
C GLN A 451 -27.98 9.43 15.85
N ALA A 452 -28.02 8.83 14.65
CA ALA A 452 -27.47 7.49 14.43
C ALA A 452 -25.94 7.46 14.61
N ILE A 453 -25.22 8.50 14.14
CA ILE A 453 -23.78 8.65 14.39
C ILE A 453 -23.52 8.76 15.89
N GLN A 454 -24.20 9.66 16.59
CA GLN A 454 -24.04 9.86 18.03
C GLN A 454 -24.30 8.57 18.83
N THR A 455 -25.34 7.83 18.47
CA THR A 455 -25.71 6.59 19.17
C THR A 455 -24.69 5.48 18.92
N ARG A 456 -24.31 5.24 17.65
CA ARG A 456 -23.41 4.12 17.30
C ARG A 456 -21.95 4.38 17.64
N PHE A 457 -21.54 5.64 17.64
CA PHE A 457 -20.18 6.05 18.00
C PHE A 457 -20.09 6.62 19.42
N ALA A 458 -21.12 6.49 20.27
CA ALA A 458 -21.10 7.02 21.63
C ALA A 458 -19.84 6.63 22.41
N GLY A 459 -19.48 5.33 22.37
CA GLY A 459 -18.28 4.82 23.02
C GLY A 459 -16.95 5.24 22.38
N VAL A 460 -16.95 5.88 21.20
CA VAL A 460 -15.75 6.35 20.49
C VAL A 460 -15.62 7.88 20.56
N LEU A 461 -16.73 8.61 20.59
CA LEU A 461 -16.73 10.08 20.56
C LEU A 461 -16.00 10.69 21.76
N ASP A 462 -16.09 10.05 22.92
CA ASP A 462 -15.42 10.47 24.15
C ASP A 462 -14.33 9.49 24.61
N ASP A 463 -13.93 8.58 23.71
CA ASP A 463 -12.84 7.64 23.98
C ASP A 463 -11.50 8.37 24.09
N LYS A 464 -10.79 8.11 25.20
CA LYS A 464 -9.50 8.72 25.51
C LYS A 464 -8.50 8.52 24.36
N ASP A 465 -8.40 7.30 23.84
CA ASP A 465 -7.40 6.96 22.83
C ASP A 465 -7.71 7.61 21.48
N ALA A 466 -8.99 7.70 21.10
CA ALA A 466 -9.43 8.39 19.90
C ALA A 466 -9.17 9.90 19.97
N LEU A 467 -9.40 10.51 21.13
CA LEU A 467 -9.10 11.93 21.36
C LEU A 467 -7.60 12.19 21.27
N LEU A 468 -6.78 11.37 21.93
CA LEU A 468 -5.31 11.47 21.89
C LEU A 468 -4.76 11.22 20.47
N ALA A 469 -5.31 10.26 19.73
CA ALA A 469 -4.91 10.00 18.35
C ALA A 469 -5.14 11.22 17.45
N ALA A 470 -6.32 11.85 17.55
CA ALA A 470 -6.66 13.04 16.77
C ALA A 470 -5.85 14.27 17.20
N ALA A 471 -5.68 14.48 18.51
CA ALA A 471 -4.97 15.63 19.08
C ALA A 471 -3.46 15.61 18.81
N SER A 472 -2.84 14.44 18.81
CA SER A 472 -1.41 14.25 18.48
C SER A 472 -1.09 14.35 16.99
N CYS A 473 -2.11 14.49 16.11
CA CYS A 473 -1.90 14.67 14.69
C CYS A 473 -1.60 16.13 14.32
N PRO A 474 -0.41 16.45 13.77
CA PRO A 474 -0.04 17.83 13.41
C PRO A 474 -1.05 18.53 12.49
N LYS A 475 -1.70 17.79 11.59
CA LYS A 475 -2.66 18.32 10.62
C LYS A 475 -3.96 18.82 11.27
N PHE A 476 -4.40 18.17 12.34
CA PHE A 476 -5.68 18.47 13.00
C PHE A 476 -5.48 19.23 14.30
N LYS A 477 -4.58 18.75 15.16
CA LYS A 477 -4.40 19.20 16.54
C LYS A 477 -5.78 19.28 17.23
N LEU A 478 -6.14 20.45 17.75
CA LEU A 478 -7.44 20.71 18.37
C LEU A 478 -8.43 21.46 17.47
N ARG A 479 -8.07 21.74 16.20
CA ARG A 479 -8.87 22.59 15.29
C ARG A 479 -10.21 22.00 14.84
N TRP A 480 -10.34 20.68 14.92
CA TRP A 480 -11.56 19.97 14.54
C TRP A 480 -12.66 20.10 15.60
N LEU A 481 -12.31 20.47 16.84
CA LEU A 481 -13.22 20.74 17.94
C LEU A 481 -13.67 22.20 17.91
N ARG A 482 -14.99 22.44 17.84
CA ARG A 482 -15.54 23.81 17.91
C ARG A 482 -15.76 24.28 19.33
N ASP A 483 -16.27 23.39 20.16
CA ASP A 483 -16.56 23.67 21.57
C ASP A 483 -15.26 24.02 22.32
N ALA A 484 -15.28 25.15 23.04
CA ALA A 484 -14.11 25.63 23.76
C ALA A 484 -13.81 24.76 24.98
N GLY A 485 -14.85 24.26 25.67
CA GLY A 485 -14.70 23.38 26.83
C GLY A 485 -14.05 22.05 26.45
N ARG A 486 -14.57 21.40 25.42
CA ARG A 486 -14.02 20.13 24.89
C ARG A 486 -12.59 20.30 24.36
N ARG A 487 -12.26 21.44 23.75
CA ARG A 487 -10.88 21.75 23.34
C ARG A 487 -9.94 21.76 24.54
N GLU A 488 -10.32 22.44 25.61
CA GLU A 488 -9.50 22.51 26.82
C GLU A 488 -9.39 21.14 27.52
N GLN A 489 -10.48 20.38 27.58
CA GLN A 489 -10.48 19.02 28.12
C GLN A 489 -9.51 18.10 27.36
N VAL A 490 -9.52 18.14 26.03
CA VAL A 490 -8.61 17.32 25.20
C VAL A 490 -7.16 17.79 25.32
N LYS A 491 -6.94 19.10 25.48
CA LYS A 491 -5.61 19.65 25.76
C LYS A 491 -5.07 19.11 27.11
N GLN A 492 -5.87 19.17 28.17
CA GLN A 492 -5.51 18.64 29.49
C GLN A 492 -5.22 17.14 29.43
N LEU A 493 -6.03 16.38 28.67
CA LEU A 493 -5.81 14.95 28.45
C LEU A 493 -4.47 14.68 27.75
N LEU A 494 -4.13 15.47 26.73
CA LEU A 494 -2.85 15.37 26.03
C LEU A 494 -1.67 15.69 26.95
N THR A 495 -1.77 16.73 27.76
CA THR A 495 -0.76 17.09 28.76
C THR A 495 -0.56 16.00 29.81
N ALA A 496 -1.65 15.45 30.37
CA ALA A 496 -1.58 14.37 31.35
C ALA A 496 -0.92 13.10 30.77
N GLU A 497 -1.20 12.79 29.51
CA GLU A 497 -0.55 11.68 28.83
C GLU A 497 0.94 11.96 28.58
N CYS A 498 1.31 13.19 28.20
CA CYS A 498 2.71 13.60 28.04
C CYS A 498 3.51 13.43 29.34
N CYS A 499 2.92 13.75 30.50
CA CYS A 499 3.53 13.51 31.81
C CYS A 499 3.83 12.02 32.06
N THR A 500 2.97 11.13 31.56
CA THR A 500 3.12 9.68 31.73
C THR A 500 4.17 9.10 30.78
N THR A 501 4.30 9.68 29.59
CA THR A 501 5.25 9.23 28.55
C THR A 501 6.62 9.90 28.63
N ALA A 502 6.81 10.83 29.57
CA ALA A 502 8.06 11.54 29.73
C ALA A 502 9.22 10.54 29.98
N PRO A 503 10.40 10.73 29.38
CA PRO A 503 11.55 9.91 29.71
C PRO A 503 11.84 10.02 31.21
N LEU A 504 11.83 8.88 31.92
CA LEU A 504 12.38 8.81 33.28
C LEU A 504 13.79 9.40 33.20
N ALA A 505 14.04 10.49 33.94
CA ALA A 505 15.34 11.14 34.00
C ALA A 505 16.41 10.10 34.33
N THR A 506 17.20 9.68 33.34
CA THR A 506 18.39 8.88 33.57
C THR A 506 19.36 9.73 34.37
N ASN A 507 19.69 9.27 35.59
CA ASN A 507 20.74 9.82 36.44
C ASN A 507 22.01 10.15 35.61
N PRO A 508 22.67 11.30 35.84
CA PRO A 508 23.85 11.68 35.09
C PRO A 508 25.05 10.83 35.53
N ALA A 509 25.23 9.66 34.92
CA ALA A 509 26.50 8.97 34.90
C ALA A 509 27.33 9.54 33.73
N SER A 510 28.29 10.38 34.11
CA SER A 510 29.38 10.94 33.32
C SER A 510 29.83 10.08 32.13
N VAL A 511 29.68 10.60 30.91
CA VAL A 511 30.44 10.15 29.72
C VAL A 511 31.00 11.40 29.01
N PRO A 512 32.27 11.40 28.56
CA PRO A 512 32.97 12.61 28.13
C PRO A 512 32.53 13.07 26.73
N SER A 513 32.38 14.39 26.57
CA SER A 513 32.04 15.05 25.32
C SER A 513 33.03 14.74 24.20
N ALA A 514 32.53 14.18 23.09
CA ALA A 514 33.23 14.13 21.82
C ALA A 514 32.93 15.40 21.01
N THR A 515 33.98 16.19 20.79
CA THR A 515 33.98 17.43 20.01
C THR A 515 33.63 17.15 18.55
N THR A 516 32.57 17.75 18.02
CA THR A 516 32.27 17.75 16.58
C THR A 516 32.64 19.11 16.00
N SER A 517 33.58 19.11 15.06
CA SER A 517 34.07 20.28 14.35
C SER A 517 33.17 20.66 13.17
N SER A 518 32.62 21.87 13.16
CA SER A 518 32.44 22.65 11.91
C SER A 518 32.06 24.12 12.19
N SER A 519 32.72 25.02 11.43
CA SER A 519 32.55 26.48 11.29
C SER A 519 32.96 27.38 12.47
N GLN A 520 34.28 27.51 12.69
CA GLN A 520 34.87 28.66 13.38
C GLN A 520 35.15 29.79 12.37
N GLY A 521 34.71 31.01 12.71
CA GLY A 521 35.04 32.23 11.99
C GLY A 521 34.44 33.48 12.62
N GLU A 522 33.20 33.43 13.12
CA GLU A 522 32.52 34.60 13.72
C GLU A 522 31.81 34.31 15.04
N MET A 523 31.47 33.05 15.35
CA MET A 523 30.75 32.70 16.60
C MET A 523 31.67 32.57 17.83
N ASP A 524 32.99 32.64 17.66
CA ASP A 524 33.97 32.56 18.76
C ASP A 524 34.02 33.87 19.59
N PHE A 525 33.51 34.98 19.03
CA PHE A 525 33.45 36.29 19.70
C PHE A 525 32.35 36.39 20.77
N PHE A 526 31.29 35.58 20.65
CA PHE A 526 30.12 35.61 21.53
C PHE A 526 30.06 34.37 22.44
N THR A 527 31.18 34.04 23.09
CA THR A 527 31.21 33.03 24.15
C THR A 527 30.70 33.66 25.46
N PHE A 528 29.39 33.53 25.70
CA PHE A 528 28.80 33.84 27.00
C PHE A 528 28.96 32.62 27.92
N GLU A 529 29.20 32.85 29.22
CA GLU A 529 29.19 31.77 30.22
C GLU A 529 27.85 31.04 30.11
N ALA A 530 27.89 29.75 29.77
CA ALA A 530 26.70 28.92 29.71
C ALA A 530 26.19 28.74 31.14
N GLU A 531 25.18 29.54 31.52
CA GLU A 531 24.30 29.21 32.63
C GLU A 531 23.85 27.76 32.43
N PRO A 532 23.86 26.90 33.46
CA PRO A 532 23.30 25.57 33.35
C PRO A 532 21.78 25.73 33.16
N GLU A 533 21.34 25.82 31.91
CA GLU A 533 19.94 25.62 31.54
C GLU A 533 19.62 24.14 31.81
N GLU A 534 19.37 23.81 33.07
CA GLU A 534 18.47 22.71 33.40
C GLU A 534 17.07 23.13 32.95
N GLU A 535 16.83 23.13 31.62
CA GLU A 535 15.47 23.13 31.09
C GLU A 535 14.81 21.82 31.55
N THR A 536 14.27 21.86 32.76
CA THR A 536 13.43 20.81 33.31
C THR A 536 12.27 20.63 32.35
N TYR A 537 12.20 19.44 31.76
CA TYR A 537 11.13 19.07 30.84
C TYR A 537 9.76 19.39 31.46
N SER A 538 8.99 20.25 30.78
CA SER A 538 7.61 20.53 31.14
C SER A 538 6.68 20.03 30.03
N ALA A 539 5.85 19.04 30.37
CA ALA A 539 4.83 18.52 29.47
C ALA A 539 3.86 19.62 28.99
N GLU A 540 3.58 20.61 29.85
CA GLU A 540 2.75 21.77 29.49
C GLU A 540 3.42 22.63 28.42
N LYS A 541 4.72 22.92 28.57
CA LYS A 541 5.51 23.67 27.58
C LYS A 541 5.56 22.92 26.25
N GLU A 542 5.87 21.62 26.26
CA GLU A 542 5.90 20.80 25.03
C GLU A 542 4.54 20.81 24.30
N VAL A 543 3.43 20.64 25.03
CA VAL A 543 2.09 20.66 24.44
C VAL A 543 1.77 22.03 23.85
N MET A 544 2.08 23.13 24.55
CA MET A 544 1.85 24.48 24.03
C MET A 544 2.67 24.75 22.76
N ASP A 545 3.96 24.43 22.78
CA ASP A 545 4.85 24.61 21.62
C ASP A 545 4.40 23.74 20.44
N TYR A 546 3.98 22.51 20.71
CA TYR A 546 3.40 21.63 19.71
C TYR A 546 2.13 22.23 19.10
N LEU A 547 1.21 22.75 19.91
CA LEU A 547 -0.03 23.33 19.42
C LEU A 547 0.22 24.56 18.52
N MET A 548 1.25 25.36 18.84
CA MET A 548 1.66 26.54 18.08
C MET A 548 2.56 26.25 16.87
N SER A 549 3.13 25.05 16.78
CA SER A 549 4.04 24.67 15.70
C SER A 549 3.34 24.46 14.33
N GLY A 550 4.09 24.03 13.32
CA GLY A 550 3.57 23.73 11.97
C GLY A 550 2.56 22.57 11.91
N TYR A 551 2.20 22.17 10.69
CA TYR A 551 1.21 21.10 10.41
C TYR A 551 1.82 19.85 9.76
N ASP A 552 3.13 19.86 9.52
CA ASP A 552 3.84 18.75 8.90
C ASP A 552 4.07 17.61 9.91
N LEU A 553 4.12 16.36 9.43
CA LEU A 553 4.36 15.19 10.29
C LEU A 553 5.75 15.20 10.92
N GLN A 554 6.76 15.72 10.22
CA GLN A 554 8.16 15.71 10.67
C GLN A 554 8.39 16.57 11.92
N ILE A 555 7.48 17.48 12.25
CA ILE A 555 7.59 18.27 13.48
C ILE A 555 7.54 17.40 14.73
N LEU A 556 6.95 16.19 14.66
CA LEU A 556 6.88 15.25 15.78
C LEU A 556 8.28 14.85 16.26
N HIS A 557 9.32 14.91 15.41
CA HIS A 557 10.69 14.65 15.85
C HIS A 557 11.21 15.66 16.89
N LYS A 558 10.57 16.84 17.01
CA LYS A 558 10.90 17.87 18.01
C LYS A 558 10.18 17.66 19.34
N PHE A 559 9.16 16.80 19.39
CA PHE A 559 8.25 16.64 20.51
C PHE A 559 8.19 15.15 20.91
N SER A 560 9.12 14.71 21.76
CA SER A 560 9.34 13.29 22.08
C SER A 560 8.10 12.61 22.68
N SER A 561 7.43 13.26 23.64
CA SER A 561 6.24 12.70 24.29
C SER A 561 5.07 12.68 23.32
N ILE A 562 4.84 13.79 22.58
CA ILE A 562 3.78 13.85 21.57
C ILE A 562 3.99 12.80 20.47
N LYS A 563 5.23 12.56 20.06
CA LYS A 563 5.58 11.51 19.10
C LYS A 563 5.27 10.13 19.65
N THR A 564 5.58 9.85 20.90
CA THR A 564 5.27 8.57 21.54
C THR A 564 3.76 8.32 21.61
N ILE A 565 2.99 9.34 22.01
CA ILE A 565 1.51 9.33 21.99
C ILE A 565 1.01 9.09 20.57
N PHE A 566 1.57 9.79 19.59
CA PHE A 566 1.21 9.63 18.18
C PHE A 566 1.42 8.18 17.73
N LEU A 567 2.61 7.60 17.98
CA LEU A 567 2.93 6.22 17.60
C LEU A 567 2.00 5.21 18.28
N LYS A 568 1.72 5.37 19.57
CA LYS A 568 0.84 4.46 20.32
C LYS A 568 -0.61 4.49 19.81
N TYR A 569 -1.21 5.68 19.74
CA TYR A 569 -2.66 5.80 19.52
C TYR A 569 -3.08 5.89 18.04
N ASN A 570 -2.15 6.18 17.11
CA ASN A 570 -2.45 6.22 15.67
C ASN A 570 -2.13 4.93 14.90
N THR A 571 -1.54 3.95 15.57
CA THR A 571 -1.24 2.67 14.97
C THR A 571 -2.50 1.93 14.51
N PRO A 572 -3.65 1.94 15.22
CA PRO A 572 -4.91 1.37 14.72
C PRO A 572 -5.40 1.97 13.39
N THR A 573 -6.23 1.21 12.65
CA THR A 573 -7.04 1.70 11.52
C THR A 573 -8.50 1.90 11.95
N PRO A 574 -9.27 2.77 11.28
CA PRO A 574 -10.71 2.84 11.43
C PRO A 574 -11.46 1.74 10.64
N SER A 575 -10.77 0.96 9.80
CA SER A 575 -11.38 -0.10 8.96
C SER A 575 -10.69 -1.45 9.15
N SER A 576 -11.46 -2.54 9.19
CA SER A 576 -10.95 -3.89 8.92
C SER A 576 -10.75 -4.04 7.42
N LEU A 577 -9.67 -4.71 6.99
CA LEU A 577 -9.32 -4.91 5.59
C LEU A 577 -9.64 -6.36 5.18
N VAL A 578 -10.38 -6.53 4.09
CA VAL A 578 -10.73 -7.85 3.54
C VAL A 578 -9.59 -8.34 2.65
N LEU A 579 -8.94 -9.45 3.01
CA LEU A 579 -7.99 -10.13 2.12
C LEU A 579 -8.79 -10.97 1.10
N THR A 580 -9.12 -10.42 -0.07
CA THR A 580 -9.93 -11.19 -1.05
C THR A 580 -9.18 -12.39 -1.65
N PRO A 581 -9.69 -13.63 -1.50
CA PRO A 581 -9.17 -14.81 -2.21
C PRO A 581 -9.53 -14.76 -3.68
N LYS A 582 -8.54 -14.87 -4.57
CA LYS A 582 -8.76 -15.08 -6.01
C LYS A 582 -8.28 -16.46 -6.45
N ARG A 583 -8.71 -17.58 -5.83
CA ARG A 583 -8.65 -18.91 -6.48
C ARG A 583 -9.29 -20.08 -5.73
N ASN A 584 -9.64 -21.12 -6.51
CA ASN A 584 -10.38 -22.33 -6.08
C ASN A 584 -9.59 -23.66 -6.22
N ARG A 585 -8.25 -23.67 -6.31
CA ARG A 585 -7.49 -24.93 -6.56
C ARG A 585 -6.12 -25.02 -5.85
N LEU A 586 -6.05 -24.54 -4.62
CA LEU A 586 -4.91 -24.77 -3.72
C LEU A 586 -5.45 -25.37 -2.42
N SER A 587 -4.65 -26.20 -1.74
CA SER A 587 -4.96 -26.56 -0.34
C SER A 587 -4.90 -25.30 0.51
N ASP A 588 -5.75 -25.19 1.52
CA ASP A 588 -5.94 -23.96 2.30
C ASP A 588 -4.63 -23.43 2.91
N ARG A 589 -3.80 -24.32 3.46
CA ARG A 589 -2.45 -23.99 3.95
C ARG A 589 -1.50 -23.39 2.89
N ARG A 590 -1.60 -23.85 1.64
CA ARG A 590 -0.75 -23.34 0.54
C ARG A 590 -1.29 -22.03 -0.01
N PHE A 591 -2.62 -21.93 -0.08
CA PHE A 591 -3.28 -20.69 -0.43
C PHE A 591 -2.87 -19.58 0.53
N GLU A 592 -2.92 -19.84 1.85
CA GLU A 592 -2.48 -18.91 2.88
C GLU A 592 -1.02 -18.50 2.67
N LYS A 593 -0.08 -19.46 2.57
CA LYS A 593 1.35 -19.14 2.39
C LYS A 593 1.61 -18.23 1.19
N LEU A 594 1.05 -18.55 0.02
CA LEU A 594 1.23 -17.72 -1.18
C LEU A 594 0.59 -16.34 -1.03
N LEU A 595 -0.55 -16.26 -0.35
CA LEU A 595 -1.20 -14.98 -0.06
C LEU A 595 -0.32 -14.13 0.86
N LEU A 596 0.20 -14.69 1.95
CA LEU A 596 1.08 -13.98 2.87
C LEU A 596 2.37 -13.53 2.17
N MET A 597 3.00 -14.39 1.36
CA MET A 597 4.14 -14.00 0.53
C MET A 597 3.79 -12.82 -0.38
N ARG A 598 2.63 -12.85 -1.04
CA ARG A 598 2.19 -11.77 -1.94
C ARG A 598 1.95 -10.45 -1.21
N TYR A 599 1.36 -10.49 -0.02
CA TYR A 599 1.02 -9.29 0.74
C TYR A 599 2.21 -8.70 1.50
N ASN A 600 3.24 -9.50 1.77
CA ASN A 600 4.42 -9.10 2.57
C ASN A 600 5.70 -8.93 1.75
N HIS A 601 5.63 -9.02 0.42
CA HIS A 601 6.77 -8.83 -0.48
C HIS A 601 7.08 -7.34 -0.72
#